data_AF-A0A960BIG1-F1
#
_entry.id   AF-A0A960BIG1-F1
#
_cell.length_a   1.000
_cell.length_b   1.000
_cell.length_c   1.000
_cell.angle_alpha   90.00
_cell.angle_beta   90.00
_cell.angle_gamma   90.00
#
_symmetry.space_group_name_H-M   'P 1'
#
loop_
_entity.id
_entity.type
_entity.pdbx_description
1 polymer ?
#
loop_
_entity_poly.entity_id
_entity_poly.type
_entity_poly.pdbx_seq_one_letter_code
_entity_poly.pdbx_strand_id
1 'polypeptide(L)'
;VVFSADRAEIGVGLAVAGLSGTFPYPAAALAAGPWPLADGVTEVWARAAAGIPLLRTAQPVEVARLAFAAHTAPGRIDAAAVAQAERDLRSAVDLDALLALAARGRSDVVTPLMFEHRLLEEARRANQHIVLPEGTEDRVLRAADRLLAQRVCRLTLLGDEAAIRARAAKLGLTLTGARIIDPETSDLRDRFAARY
;
A
#
# COMPACT_ATOMS: atom_id res chain seq x y z
N VAL A 1 -7.45 8.11 -12.14
CA VAL A 1 -7.40 8.89 -13.41
C VAL A 1 -7.50 10.37 -13.09
N VAL A 2 -6.73 11.23 -13.76
CA VAL A 2 -6.81 12.70 -13.61
C VAL A 2 -7.35 13.30 -14.91
N PHE A 3 -8.42 14.08 -14.82
CA PHE A 3 -9.08 14.76 -15.94
C PHE A 3 -9.37 16.23 -15.61
N SER A 4 -9.67 17.03 -16.63
CA SER A 4 -9.96 18.46 -16.46
C SER A 4 -11.40 18.67 -15.99
N ALA A 5 -11.61 19.50 -14.95
CA ALA A 5 -12.91 19.71 -14.32
C ALA A 5 -13.94 20.38 -15.25
N ASP A 6 -13.50 21.14 -16.23
CA ASP A 6 -14.31 21.77 -17.28
C ASP A 6 -14.73 20.80 -18.40
N ARG A 7 -14.21 19.57 -18.43
CA ARG A 7 -14.51 18.54 -19.43
C ARG A 7 -15.48 17.50 -18.87
N ALA A 8 -16.75 17.91 -18.73
CA ALA A 8 -17.82 17.12 -18.12
C ALA A 8 -18.04 15.76 -18.82
N GLU A 9 -17.87 15.70 -20.13
CA GLU A 9 -18.02 14.48 -20.92
C GLU A 9 -17.01 13.40 -20.57
N ILE A 10 -15.81 13.78 -20.11
CA ILE A 10 -14.79 12.82 -19.65
C ILE A 10 -15.25 12.18 -18.34
N GLY A 11 -15.80 12.98 -17.41
CA GLY A 11 -16.35 12.48 -16.15
C GLY A 11 -17.50 11.51 -16.36
N VAL A 12 -18.47 11.88 -17.21
CA VAL A 12 -19.62 11.01 -17.54
C VAL A 12 -19.17 9.75 -18.26
N GLY A 13 -18.30 9.88 -19.27
CA GLY A 13 -17.79 8.73 -20.02
C GLY A 13 -17.04 7.74 -19.12
N LEU A 14 -16.24 8.24 -18.18
CA LEU A 14 -15.52 7.42 -17.22
C LEU A 14 -16.47 6.72 -16.25
N ALA A 15 -17.52 7.40 -15.77
CA ALA A 15 -18.52 6.80 -14.88
C ALA A 15 -19.27 5.66 -15.59
N VAL A 16 -19.70 5.86 -16.84
CA VAL A 16 -20.43 4.86 -17.63
C VAL A 16 -19.53 3.69 -18.05
N ALA A 17 -18.24 3.93 -18.33
CA ALA A 17 -17.31 2.91 -18.82
C ALA A 17 -17.16 1.70 -17.88
N GLY A 18 -17.32 1.84 -16.56
CA GLY A 18 -17.27 0.66 -15.68
C GLY A 18 -18.59 -0.01 -15.43
N LEU A 19 -19.71 0.62 -15.80
CA LEU A 19 -20.96 -0.12 -15.88
C LEU A 19 -20.88 -1.18 -16.99
N SER A 20 -20.07 -0.97 -18.03
CA SER A 20 -19.95 -1.91 -19.15
C SER A 20 -19.12 -3.16 -18.81
N GLY A 21 -18.35 -3.16 -17.72
CA GLY A 21 -17.46 -4.25 -17.30
C GLY A 21 -16.34 -4.59 -18.29
N THR A 22 -16.24 -3.85 -19.40
CA THR A 22 -15.34 -4.15 -20.53
C THR A 22 -14.06 -3.32 -20.47
N PHE A 23 -14.10 -2.19 -19.77
CA PHE A 23 -12.96 -1.30 -19.61
C PHE A 23 -12.37 -1.43 -18.19
N PRO A 24 -11.04 -1.33 -18.05
CA PRO A 24 -10.41 -1.27 -16.74
C PRO A 24 -10.93 -0.05 -15.97
N TYR A 25 -11.49 -0.31 -14.79
CA TYR A 25 -12.11 0.73 -13.97
C TYR A 25 -11.07 1.36 -13.03
N PRO A 26 -10.97 2.70 -12.95
CA PRO A 26 -9.94 3.33 -12.14
C PRO A 26 -10.28 3.21 -10.65
N ALA A 27 -9.25 3.09 -9.81
CA ALA A 27 -9.42 3.07 -8.35
C ALA A 27 -9.98 4.39 -7.79
N ALA A 28 -9.76 5.51 -8.48
CA ALA A 28 -10.27 6.85 -8.16
C ALA A 28 -10.23 7.76 -9.39
N ALA A 29 -11.03 8.83 -9.39
CA ALA A 29 -10.98 9.92 -10.37
C ALA A 29 -10.73 11.27 -9.69
N LEU A 30 -9.90 12.11 -10.31
CA LEU A 30 -9.60 13.47 -9.86
C LEU A 30 -9.96 14.47 -10.96
N ALA A 31 -10.96 15.31 -10.70
CA ALA A 31 -11.31 16.48 -11.50
C ALA A 31 -10.37 17.64 -11.11
N ALA A 32 -9.48 18.03 -12.02
CA ALA A 32 -8.45 19.04 -11.80
C ALA A 32 -8.77 20.33 -12.56
N GLY A 33 -8.50 21.46 -11.92
CA GLY A 33 -8.62 22.79 -12.50
C GLY A 33 -9.40 23.72 -11.57
N PRO A 34 -9.24 25.04 -11.74
CA PRO A 34 -9.92 26.03 -10.91
C PRO A 34 -11.44 26.06 -11.08
N TRP A 35 -11.94 25.42 -12.15
CA TRP A 35 -13.36 25.41 -12.48
C TRP A 35 -14.16 24.45 -11.58
N PRO A 36 -15.41 24.81 -11.24
CA PRO A 36 -16.31 23.87 -10.58
C PRO A 36 -16.62 22.70 -11.51
N LEU A 37 -16.76 21.50 -10.94
CA LEU A 37 -17.26 20.35 -11.67
C LEU A 37 -18.77 20.50 -11.84
N ALA A 38 -19.28 20.23 -13.05
CA ALA A 38 -20.72 20.33 -13.31
C ALA A 38 -21.53 19.35 -12.45
N ASP A 39 -22.65 19.82 -11.88
CA ASP A 39 -23.50 19.04 -10.97
C ASP A 39 -23.97 17.72 -11.59
N GLY A 40 -24.34 17.74 -12.87
CA GLY A 40 -24.74 16.54 -13.60
C GLY A 40 -23.66 15.45 -13.66
N VAL A 41 -22.38 15.82 -13.64
CA VAL A 41 -21.28 14.83 -13.54
C VAL A 41 -21.29 14.19 -12.16
N THR A 42 -21.43 14.98 -11.11
CA THR A 42 -21.48 14.50 -9.72
C THR A 42 -22.67 13.55 -9.51
N GLU A 43 -23.84 13.89 -10.04
CA GLU A 43 -25.05 13.07 -9.96
C GLU A 43 -24.90 11.73 -10.70
N VAL A 44 -24.41 11.77 -11.95
CA VAL A 44 -24.15 10.56 -12.74
C VAL A 44 -23.11 9.70 -12.04
N TRP A 45 -22.05 10.31 -11.52
CA TRP A 45 -20.98 9.59 -10.82
C TRP A 45 -21.50 8.89 -9.57
N ALA A 46 -22.30 9.57 -8.75
CA ALA A 46 -22.89 9.01 -7.54
C ALA A 46 -23.77 7.78 -7.81
N ARG A 47 -24.34 7.66 -9.02
CA ARG A 47 -25.23 6.55 -9.40
C ARG A 47 -24.52 5.45 -10.18
N ALA A 48 -23.69 5.82 -11.15
CA ALA A 48 -23.05 4.89 -12.08
C ALA A 48 -21.69 4.39 -11.57
N ALA A 49 -21.01 5.16 -10.73
CA ALA A 49 -19.65 4.90 -10.26
C ALA A 49 -19.54 5.06 -8.74
N ALA A 50 -20.59 4.72 -7.98
CA ALA A 50 -20.68 4.93 -6.54
C ALA A 50 -19.51 4.32 -5.74
N GLY A 51 -18.90 3.24 -6.25
CA GLY A 51 -17.74 2.59 -5.64
C GLY A 51 -16.39 3.25 -5.99
N ILE A 52 -16.35 4.26 -6.87
CA ILE A 52 -15.15 5.00 -7.23
C ILE A 52 -15.19 6.39 -6.58
N PRO A 53 -14.20 6.74 -5.75
CA PRO A 53 -14.04 8.11 -5.26
C PRO A 53 -13.85 9.11 -6.41
N LEU A 54 -14.67 10.16 -6.42
CA LEU A 54 -14.50 11.35 -7.25
C LEU A 54 -13.98 12.50 -6.40
N LEU A 55 -12.76 12.92 -6.67
CA LEU A 55 -12.04 13.98 -5.96
C LEU A 55 -11.96 15.24 -6.84
N ARG A 56 -11.79 16.40 -6.22
CA ARG A 56 -11.56 17.68 -6.92
C ARG A 56 -10.28 18.36 -6.42
N THR A 57 -9.57 19.02 -7.32
CA THR A 57 -8.48 19.95 -6.98
C THR A 57 -8.55 21.20 -7.84
N ALA A 58 -8.21 22.36 -7.26
CA ALA A 58 -8.11 23.61 -8.02
C ALA A 58 -6.83 23.69 -8.89
N GLN A 59 -5.90 22.75 -8.70
CA GLN A 59 -4.63 22.73 -9.44
C GLN A 59 -4.85 22.36 -10.91
N PRO A 60 -4.04 22.91 -11.85
CA PRO A 60 -4.05 22.48 -13.25
C PRO A 60 -3.80 20.98 -13.41
N VAL A 61 -4.30 20.40 -14.51
CA VAL A 61 -4.21 18.95 -14.78
C VAL A 61 -2.76 18.46 -14.76
N GLU A 62 -1.82 19.24 -15.30
CA GLU A 62 -0.40 18.92 -15.37
C GLU A 62 0.21 18.84 -13.96
N VAL A 63 -0.09 19.83 -13.12
CA VAL A 63 0.37 19.90 -11.73
C VAL A 63 -0.22 18.76 -10.92
N ALA A 64 -1.53 18.51 -11.06
CA ALA A 64 -2.20 17.41 -10.38
C ALA A 64 -1.63 16.04 -10.77
N ARG A 65 -1.31 15.83 -12.06
CA ARG A 65 -0.68 14.60 -12.55
C ARG A 65 0.74 14.42 -12.01
N LEU A 66 1.54 15.49 -12.05
CA LEU A 66 2.91 15.48 -11.51
C LEU A 66 2.91 15.21 -10.01
N ALA A 67 2.03 15.87 -9.25
CA ALA A 67 1.86 15.61 -7.84
C ALA A 67 1.52 14.14 -7.60
N PHE A 68 0.50 13.58 -8.29
CA PHE A 68 0.14 12.16 -8.16
C PHE A 68 1.30 11.22 -8.51
N ALA A 69 2.07 11.50 -9.57
CA ALA A 69 3.23 10.70 -9.94
C ALA A 69 4.37 10.81 -8.92
N ALA A 70 4.59 11.99 -8.34
CA ALA A 70 5.66 12.26 -7.39
C ALA A 70 5.47 11.59 -6.02
N HIS A 71 4.27 11.10 -5.69
CA HIS A 71 4.04 10.29 -4.47
C HIS A 71 4.75 8.92 -4.53
N THR A 72 5.41 8.58 -5.64
CA THR A 72 6.32 7.42 -5.73
C THR A 72 7.79 7.77 -5.48
N ALA A 73 8.13 9.05 -5.35
CA ALA A 73 9.49 9.45 -4.97
C ALA A 73 9.64 9.35 -3.44
N PRO A 74 10.62 8.59 -2.92
CA PRO A 74 10.89 8.56 -1.49
C PRO A 74 11.43 9.92 -1.04
N GLY A 75 10.52 10.81 -0.66
CA GLY A 75 10.84 12.03 0.07
C GLY A 75 11.29 11.68 1.49
N ARG A 76 12.27 12.43 2.02
CA ARG A 76 12.72 12.24 3.40
C ARG A 76 11.58 12.64 4.35
N ILE A 77 11.00 11.67 5.04
CA ILE A 77 9.97 11.91 6.06
C ILE A 77 10.68 12.44 7.31
N ASP A 78 10.71 13.76 7.46
CA ASP A 78 11.13 14.43 8.69
C ASP A 78 9.95 15.11 9.40
N ALA A 79 10.20 15.65 10.59
CA ALA A 79 9.16 16.26 11.41
C ALA A 79 8.45 17.42 10.70
N ALA A 80 9.14 18.14 9.81
CA ALA A 80 8.56 19.23 9.05
C ALA A 80 7.63 18.71 7.94
N ALA A 81 8.05 17.66 7.22
CA ALA A 81 7.24 16.99 6.22
C ALA A 81 5.96 16.38 6.82
N VAL A 82 6.07 15.74 8.00
CA VAL A 82 4.90 15.19 8.73
C VAL A 82 3.95 16.31 9.14
N ALA A 83 4.47 17.39 9.74
CA ALA A 83 3.63 18.51 10.16
C ALA A 83 2.94 19.22 8.97
N GLN A 84 3.59 19.28 7.80
CA GLN A 84 2.98 19.81 6.59
C GLN A 84 1.88 18.88 6.06
N ALA A 85 2.14 17.58 5.99
CA ALA A 85 1.14 16.60 5.57
C ALA A 85 -0.10 16.62 6.49
N GLU A 86 0.08 16.77 7.81
CA GLU A 86 -1.03 16.92 8.76
C GLU A 86 -1.84 18.21 8.51
N ARG A 87 -1.17 19.33 8.23
CA ARG A 87 -1.85 20.60 7.89
C ARG A 87 -2.65 20.48 6.60
N ASP A 88 -2.03 19.90 5.57
CA ASP A 88 -2.67 19.72 4.26
C ASP A 88 -3.88 18.81 4.39
N LEU A 89 -3.76 17.69 5.11
CA LEU A 89 -4.86 16.79 5.39
C LEU A 89 -6.01 17.48 6.14
N ARG A 90 -5.71 18.21 7.22
CA ARG A 90 -6.74 18.91 8.01
C ARG A 90 -7.43 20.03 7.24
N SER A 91 -6.71 20.69 6.32
CA SER A 91 -7.28 21.78 5.52
C SER A 91 -8.10 21.28 4.33
N ALA A 92 -7.78 20.08 3.81
CA ALA A 92 -8.45 19.49 2.67
C ALA A 92 -9.59 18.53 3.04
N VAL A 93 -9.58 17.98 4.25
CA VAL A 93 -10.53 16.95 4.69
C VAL A 93 -11.28 17.43 5.93
N ASP A 94 -12.61 17.45 5.84
CA ASP A 94 -13.48 17.55 7.01
C ASP A 94 -13.36 16.27 7.84
N LEU A 95 -12.51 16.33 8.86
CA LEU A 95 -12.18 15.20 9.70
C LEU A 95 -13.39 14.74 10.53
N ASP A 96 -14.25 15.66 10.94
CA ASP A 96 -15.44 15.34 11.72
C ASP A 96 -16.46 14.59 10.86
N ALA A 97 -16.68 15.05 9.62
CA ALA A 97 -17.51 14.33 8.66
C ALA A 97 -16.92 12.96 8.28
N LEU A 98 -15.59 12.86 8.11
CA LEU A 98 -14.92 11.59 7.83
C LEU A 98 -15.05 10.60 8.98
N LEU A 99 -14.84 11.05 10.22
CA LEU A 99 -14.99 10.21 11.42
C LEU A 99 -16.45 9.77 11.60
N ALA A 100 -17.41 10.66 11.33
CA ALA A 100 -18.84 10.32 11.35
C ALA A 100 -19.19 9.25 10.29
N LEU A 101 -18.60 9.32 9.09
CA LEU A 101 -18.74 8.28 8.07
C LEU A 101 -18.07 6.96 8.48
N ALA A 102 -16.87 7.00 9.05
CA ALA A 102 -16.17 5.83 9.55
C ALA A 102 -16.94 5.13 10.68
N ALA A 103 -17.72 5.88 11.46
CA ALA A 103 -18.59 5.38 12.51
C ALA A 103 -19.89 4.71 12.01
N ARG A 104 -20.30 4.94 10.75
CA ARG A 104 -21.57 4.39 10.17
C ARG A 104 -21.54 2.88 9.88
N GLY A 105 -20.45 2.20 10.23
CA GLY A 105 -20.33 0.75 10.13
C GLY A 105 -19.34 0.33 9.05
N ARG A 106 -18.76 -0.87 9.25
CA ARG A 106 -17.82 -1.47 8.32
C ARG A 106 -18.64 -2.20 7.25
N SER A 107 -18.26 -2.06 5.98
CA SER A 107 -18.83 -2.90 4.92
C SER A 107 -18.59 -4.38 5.24
N ASP A 108 -19.63 -5.21 5.08
CA ASP A 108 -19.51 -6.67 5.16
C ASP A 108 -18.68 -7.24 4.00
N VAL A 109 -18.49 -6.46 2.92
CA VAL A 109 -17.66 -6.84 1.79
C VAL A 109 -16.19 -6.66 2.15
N VAL A 110 -15.48 -7.78 2.25
CA VAL A 110 -14.02 -7.80 2.42
C VAL A 110 -13.37 -7.86 1.06
N THR A 111 -12.67 -6.79 0.67
CA THR A 111 -11.82 -6.81 -0.53
C THR A 111 -10.51 -7.55 -0.24
N PRO A 112 -9.83 -8.10 -1.26
CA PRO A 112 -8.53 -8.76 -1.07
C PRO A 112 -7.50 -7.89 -0.33
N LEU A 113 -7.47 -6.58 -0.61
CA LEU A 113 -6.58 -5.63 0.07
C LEU A 113 -6.94 -5.47 1.56
N MET A 114 -8.24 -5.43 1.90
CA MET A 114 -8.69 -5.38 3.30
C MET A 114 -8.33 -6.66 4.05
N PHE A 115 -8.46 -7.82 3.40
CA PHE A 115 -8.08 -9.10 3.97
C PHE A 115 -6.57 -9.17 4.26
N GLU A 116 -5.73 -8.84 3.27
CA GLU A 116 -4.27 -8.82 3.41
C GLU A 116 -3.85 -7.88 4.55
N HIS A 117 -4.43 -6.67 4.59
CA HIS A 117 -4.14 -5.72 5.66
C HIS A 117 -4.51 -6.26 7.04
N ARG A 118 -5.72 -6.83 7.20
CA ARG A 118 -6.15 -7.44 8.48
C ARG A 118 -5.22 -8.58 8.90
N LEU A 119 -4.85 -9.46 7.97
CA LEU A 119 -3.96 -10.58 8.25
C LEU A 119 -2.57 -10.10 8.70
N LEU A 120 -2.01 -9.08 8.03
CA LEU A 120 -0.73 -8.49 8.41
C LEU A 120 -0.79 -7.81 9.78
N GLU A 121 -1.88 -7.12 10.11
CA GLU A 121 -2.08 -6.53 11.44
C GLU A 121 -2.17 -7.60 12.53
N GLU A 122 -2.92 -8.67 12.31
CA GLU A 122 -3.03 -9.78 13.24
C GLU A 122 -1.69 -10.48 13.44
N ALA A 123 -0.95 -10.75 12.36
CA ALA A 123 0.39 -11.33 12.42
C ALA A 123 1.35 -10.45 13.22
N ARG A 124 1.30 -9.14 13.03
CA ARG A 124 2.10 -8.16 13.78
C ARG A 124 1.81 -8.21 15.28
N ARG A 125 0.53 -8.31 15.66
CA ARG A 125 0.12 -8.42 17.07
C ARG A 125 0.57 -9.74 17.69
N ALA A 126 0.49 -10.83 16.91
CA ALA A 126 0.94 -12.14 17.36
C ALA A 126 2.47 -12.22 17.52
N ASN A 127 3.22 -11.43 16.74
CA ASN A 127 4.69 -11.32 16.79
C ASN A 127 5.39 -12.69 16.83
N GLN A 128 4.90 -13.61 16.01
CA GLN A 128 5.42 -14.98 15.98
C GLN A 128 6.83 -15.04 15.40
N HIS A 129 7.52 -16.13 15.70
CA HIS A 129 8.83 -16.44 15.13
C HIS A 129 8.66 -17.43 13.99
N ILE A 130 9.04 -17.03 12.78
CA ILE A 130 8.99 -17.89 11.59
C ILE A 130 10.42 -18.25 11.20
N VAL A 131 10.63 -19.54 10.91
CA VAL A 131 11.88 -20.08 10.38
C VAL A 131 11.67 -20.40 8.90
N LEU A 132 12.55 -19.90 8.04
CA LEU A 132 12.49 -20.04 6.60
C LEU A 132 13.71 -20.86 6.13
N PRO A 133 13.52 -22.14 5.72
CA PRO A 133 14.62 -23.01 5.35
C PRO A 133 15.27 -22.66 4.01
N GLU A 134 14.57 -21.98 3.10
CA GLU A 134 15.04 -21.63 1.75
C GLU A 134 15.74 -20.26 1.73
N GLY A 135 16.67 -20.02 2.65
CA GLY A 135 17.31 -18.72 2.85
C GLY A 135 18.08 -18.15 1.66
N THR A 136 18.38 -18.97 0.64
CA THR A 136 19.09 -18.56 -0.58
C THR A 136 18.16 -18.22 -1.75
N GLU A 137 16.85 -18.41 -1.61
CA GLU A 137 15.90 -18.22 -2.69
C GLU A 137 15.41 -16.77 -2.79
N ASP A 138 15.49 -16.17 -3.99
CA ASP A 138 15.17 -14.75 -4.22
C ASP A 138 13.76 -14.37 -3.75
N ARG A 139 12.76 -15.24 -3.99
CA ARG A 139 11.37 -14.96 -3.58
C ARG A 139 11.24 -14.91 -2.05
N VAL A 140 11.96 -15.77 -1.35
CA VAL A 140 11.96 -15.86 0.12
C VAL A 140 12.69 -14.66 0.72
N LEU A 141 13.85 -14.30 0.16
CA LEU A 141 14.60 -13.13 0.58
C LEU A 141 13.81 -11.83 0.43
N ARG A 142 13.11 -11.65 -0.70
CA ARG A 142 12.24 -10.48 -0.94
C ARG A 142 11.07 -10.43 0.05
N ALA A 143 10.46 -11.58 0.35
CA ALA A 143 9.38 -11.66 1.33
C ALA A 143 9.89 -11.36 2.74
N ALA A 144 11.03 -11.93 3.13
CA ALA A 144 11.65 -11.72 4.42
C ALA A 144 12.00 -10.24 4.65
N ASP A 145 12.61 -9.58 3.67
CA ASP A 145 12.95 -8.15 3.75
C ASP A 145 11.70 -7.28 3.96
N ARG A 146 10.62 -7.56 3.21
CA ARG A 146 9.33 -6.86 3.38
C ARG A 146 8.73 -7.06 4.78
N LEU A 147 8.69 -8.30 5.26
CA LEU A 147 8.14 -8.63 6.58
C LEU A 147 8.93 -7.98 7.72
N LEU A 148 10.26 -7.89 7.58
CA LEU A 148 11.16 -7.24 8.56
C LEU A 148 11.02 -5.72 8.53
N ALA A 149 11.01 -5.10 7.34
CA ALA A 149 10.79 -3.67 7.19
C ALA A 149 9.45 -3.24 7.79
N GLN A 150 8.41 -4.06 7.61
CA GLN A 150 7.10 -3.87 8.20
C GLN A 150 6.99 -4.40 9.64
N ARG A 151 8.07 -4.91 10.26
CA ARG A 151 8.08 -5.45 11.64
C ARG A 151 6.91 -6.39 11.95
N VAL A 152 6.57 -7.26 11.00
CA VAL A 152 5.41 -8.17 11.11
C VAL A 152 5.70 -9.35 12.03
N CYS A 153 6.92 -9.88 11.98
CA CYS A 153 7.31 -11.07 12.73
C CYS A 153 8.82 -11.09 13.00
N ARG A 154 9.25 -12.04 13.83
CA ARG A 154 10.67 -12.36 14.00
C ARG A 154 11.05 -13.45 13.00
N LEU A 155 12.16 -13.26 12.27
CA LEU A 155 12.58 -14.22 11.24
C LEU A 155 13.92 -14.88 11.55
N THR A 156 14.00 -16.17 11.23
CA THR A 156 15.26 -16.88 11.07
C THR A 156 15.36 -17.49 9.68
N LEU A 157 16.40 -17.13 8.93
CA LEU A 157 16.73 -17.74 7.65
C LEU A 157 17.73 -18.87 7.89
N LEU A 158 17.51 -20.02 7.26
CA LEU A 158 18.48 -21.12 7.30
C LEU A 158 19.36 -21.14 6.05
N GLY A 159 20.63 -21.45 6.24
CA GLY A 159 21.62 -21.63 5.18
C GLY A 159 22.93 -20.90 5.44
N ASP A 160 23.85 -21.02 4.50
CA ASP A 160 25.17 -20.37 4.57
C ASP A 160 25.04 -18.84 4.61
N GLU A 161 25.57 -18.23 5.67
CA GLU A 161 25.41 -16.80 5.92
C GLU A 161 26.05 -15.94 4.82
N ALA A 162 27.21 -16.36 4.30
CA ALA A 162 27.90 -15.62 3.25
C ALA A 162 27.08 -15.62 1.94
N ALA A 163 26.55 -16.77 1.52
CA ALA A 163 25.72 -16.91 0.34
C ALA A 163 24.43 -16.09 0.45
N ILE A 164 23.76 -16.14 1.60
CA ILE A 164 22.51 -15.40 1.86
C ILE A 164 22.77 -13.89 1.78
N ARG A 165 23.78 -13.37 2.49
CA ARG A 165 24.11 -11.94 2.48
C ARG A 165 24.56 -11.47 1.09
N ALA A 166 25.37 -12.26 0.38
CA ALA A 166 25.79 -11.95 -0.98
C ALA A 166 24.60 -11.89 -1.95
N ARG A 167 23.63 -12.80 -1.80
CA ARG A 167 22.41 -12.79 -2.62
C ARG A 167 21.50 -11.61 -2.30
N ALA A 168 21.31 -11.31 -1.01
CA ALA A 168 20.56 -10.14 -0.56
C ALA A 168 21.14 -8.82 -1.13
N ALA A 169 22.46 -8.66 -1.08
CA ALA A 169 23.15 -7.50 -1.63
C ALA A 169 22.91 -7.34 -3.14
N LYS A 170 22.96 -8.44 -3.92
CA LYS A 170 22.65 -8.42 -5.36
C LYS A 170 21.20 -8.00 -5.65
N LEU A 171 20.28 -8.26 -4.74
CA LEU A 171 18.86 -7.90 -4.85
C LEU A 171 18.54 -6.52 -4.25
N GLY A 172 19.53 -5.83 -3.66
CA GLY A 172 19.32 -4.55 -2.97
C GLY A 172 18.55 -4.66 -1.66
N LEU A 173 18.57 -5.83 -1.02
CA LEU A 173 17.86 -6.12 0.23
C LEU A 173 18.81 -5.93 1.42
N THR A 174 18.27 -5.50 2.57
CA THR A 174 19.09 -5.29 3.78
C THR A 174 18.95 -6.42 4.79
N LEU A 175 17.77 -7.06 4.85
CA LEU A 175 17.44 -8.11 5.82
C LEU A 175 17.70 -7.69 7.28
N THR A 176 17.58 -6.39 7.56
CA THR A 176 17.88 -5.84 8.89
C THR A 176 16.96 -6.47 9.94
N GLY A 177 17.53 -7.16 10.93
CA GLY A 177 16.78 -7.85 11.98
C GLY A 177 16.49 -9.34 11.70
N ALA A 178 16.91 -9.89 10.56
CA ALA A 178 16.91 -11.33 10.33
C ALA A 178 18.00 -12.01 11.17
N ARG A 179 17.68 -13.13 11.82
CA ARG A 179 18.70 -14.06 12.31
C ARG A 179 19.04 -15.04 11.19
N ILE A 180 20.32 -15.32 10.95
CA ILE A 180 20.75 -16.33 9.99
C ILE A 180 21.39 -17.46 10.79
N ILE A 181 21.01 -18.71 10.50
CA ILE A 181 21.58 -19.90 11.12
C ILE A 181 21.94 -20.88 10.02
N ASP A 182 23.20 -21.28 9.96
CA ASP A 182 23.61 -22.39 9.11
C ASP A 182 23.38 -23.73 9.84
N PRO A 183 22.48 -24.60 9.36
CA PRO A 183 22.25 -25.90 9.98
C PRO A 183 23.49 -26.80 10.01
N GLU A 184 24.45 -26.60 9.10
CA GLU A 184 25.62 -27.46 9.02
C GLU A 184 26.60 -27.23 10.17
N THR A 185 26.74 -25.98 10.58
CA THR A 185 27.72 -25.51 11.57
C THR A 185 27.09 -25.10 12.91
N SER A 186 25.77 -25.15 13.04
CA SER A 186 25.07 -24.74 14.26
C SER A 186 25.31 -25.69 15.45
N ASP A 187 25.58 -25.12 16.62
CA ASP A 187 25.60 -25.83 17.92
C ASP A 187 24.29 -26.58 18.24
N LEU A 188 23.19 -26.21 17.57
CA LEU A 188 21.89 -26.88 17.74
C LEU A 188 21.83 -28.22 17.02
N ARG A 189 22.75 -28.49 16.09
CA ARG A 189 22.75 -29.69 15.24
C ARG A 189 22.77 -30.97 16.06
N ASP A 190 23.70 -31.09 17.00
CA ASP A 190 23.84 -32.29 17.83
C ASP A 190 22.59 -32.53 18.68
N ARG A 191 22.02 -31.45 19.22
CA ARG A 191 20.79 -31.52 20.01
C ARG A 191 19.60 -32.02 19.19
N PHE A 192 19.48 -31.58 17.95
CA PHE A 192 18.40 -32.01 17.06
C PHE A 192 18.62 -33.44 16.56
N ALA A 193 19.85 -33.81 16.21
CA ALA A 193 20.22 -35.17 15.78
C ALA A 193 20.03 -36.23 16.88
N ALA A 194 20.18 -35.86 18.15
CA ALA A 194 19.92 -36.79 19.26
C ALA A 194 18.42 -37.01 19.54
N ARG A 195 17.54 -36.14 19.04
CA ARG A 195 16.10 -36.16 19.34
C ARG A 195 15.23 -36.73 18.22
N TYR A 196 15.72 -36.71 16.99
CA TYR A 196 15.02 -37.15 15.78
C TYR A 196 15.95 -38.02 14.95
#